data_AF-A0A521YFY0-F1
#
_entry.id   AF-A0A521YFY0-F1
#
_cell.length_a   1.000
_cell.length_b   1.000
_cell.length_c   1.000
_cell.angle_alpha   90.00
_cell.angle_beta   90.00
_cell.angle_gamma   90.00
#
_symmetry.space_group_name_H-M   'P 1'
#
loop_
_entity.id
_entity.type
_entity.pdbx_description
1 polymer ?
#
loop_
_entity_poly.entity_id
_entity_poly.type
_entity_poly.pdbx_seq_one_letter_code
_entity_poly.pdbx_strand_id
1 'polypeptide(L)'
;MRPRIATLAATAALLGLILATLVGGPVSTEAASLGLRFPAPAGTRWTVASGYNTATHLGVDPYALDLVRADGVPTAGTPVLAPVSGTLSGGGTGDCAWIRADTVTVLICHIITDAAIPRGTRIFQGQRIGVVAPEGQKGNNGLAHIHLAVNVGGTSGTSLPFDGDYTLDGVPLPATTEPNAYSGAVTFTSTNDPALAALQVTAGEDQLVDPRQRVTLTADSATGTSYSWTQVSGPTVALTRSGKTATFTAPDSPGAVLQFQVSATGPSGVGVDTVEVRVRGVAPIPVAQRGRIVSGIVQADGLSLVMFGGGTNAELVTGAACGTTSATFWVTVAGRFIGYIPAALVPAVNAEWNAQFPTAIPANTPMVVRCR
;
A
#
# COMPACT_ATOMS: atom_id res chain seq x y z
N MET A 1 49.49 -60.54 52.47
CA MET A 1 50.18 -60.08 51.24
C MET A 1 49.25 -59.10 50.50
N ARG A 2 49.76 -57.93 50.12
CA ARG A 2 49.10 -56.83 49.34
C ARG A 2 48.59 -57.30 47.95
N PRO A 3 47.94 -56.48 47.08
CA PRO A 3 47.12 -55.23 47.20
C PRO A 3 45.77 -55.36 46.39
N ARG A 4 44.84 -54.40 46.26
CA ARG A 4 44.90 -53.16 45.45
C ARG A 4 43.68 -52.27 45.70
N ILE A 5 43.97 -50.97 45.74
CA ILE A 5 43.07 -49.82 45.80
C ILE A 5 42.61 -49.49 44.38
N ALA A 6 41.33 -49.14 44.20
CA ALA A 6 40.87 -48.32 43.08
C ALA A 6 39.77 -47.36 43.58
N THR A 7 40.09 -46.07 43.48
CA THR A 7 39.31 -44.87 43.75
C THR A 7 38.15 -44.71 42.76
N LEU A 8 36.99 -44.24 43.23
CA LEU A 8 36.01 -43.54 42.39
C LEU A 8 35.52 -42.28 43.09
N ALA A 9 35.54 -41.20 42.32
CA ALA A 9 35.41 -39.80 42.73
C ALA A 9 33.94 -39.36 42.85
N ALA A 10 33.75 -38.35 43.69
CA ALA A 10 32.51 -37.65 44.00
C ALA A 10 32.12 -36.61 42.95
N THR A 11 30.83 -36.24 42.89
CA THR A 11 30.37 -34.84 42.80
C THR A 11 28.90 -34.73 43.22
N ALA A 12 28.64 -33.92 44.25
CA ALA A 12 27.31 -33.50 44.70
C ALA A 12 27.02 -32.09 44.16
N ALA A 13 25.84 -31.87 43.58
CA ALA A 13 25.40 -30.56 43.09
C ALA A 13 24.74 -29.75 44.23
N LEU A 14 25.27 -28.55 44.49
CA LEU A 14 24.74 -27.59 45.47
C LEU A 14 23.66 -26.72 44.80
N LEU A 15 22.45 -26.69 45.38
CA LEU A 15 21.32 -25.86 44.95
C LEU A 15 21.39 -24.50 45.69
N GLY A 16 21.70 -23.42 44.97
CA GLY A 16 21.68 -22.05 45.49
C GLY A 16 20.38 -21.34 45.10
N LEU A 17 19.53 -21.02 46.07
CA LEU A 17 18.28 -20.27 45.89
C LEU A 17 18.59 -18.76 46.01
N ILE A 18 18.50 -18.01 44.91
CA ILE A 18 18.60 -16.54 44.90
C ILE A 18 17.17 -15.98 44.82
N LEU A 19 16.71 -15.36 45.91
CA LEU A 19 15.43 -14.65 45.97
C LEU A 19 15.70 -13.17 45.68
N ALA A 20 15.45 -12.72 44.44
CA ALA A 20 15.55 -11.32 44.06
C ALA A 20 14.23 -10.59 44.36
N THR A 21 14.26 -9.72 45.36
CA THR A 21 13.17 -8.77 45.66
C THR A 21 13.20 -7.63 44.65
N LEU A 22 12.26 -7.64 43.68
CA LEU A 22 12.00 -6.51 42.79
C LEU A 22 11.19 -5.44 43.52
N VAL A 23 11.86 -4.37 43.94
CA VAL A 23 11.18 -3.11 44.28
C VAL A 23 10.82 -2.42 42.97
N GLY A 24 9.58 -2.58 42.53
CA GLY A 24 9.02 -1.81 41.43
C GLY A 24 8.78 -0.37 41.88
N GLY A 25 9.72 0.53 41.60
CA GLY A 25 9.43 1.96 41.58
C GLY A 25 8.38 2.26 40.50
N PRO A 26 7.56 3.31 40.65
CA PRO A 26 6.63 3.70 39.60
C PRO A 26 7.43 4.03 38.35
N VAL A 27 7.14 3.32 37.26
CA VAL A 27 7.56 3.75 35.92
C VAL A 27 6.76 5.01 35.64
N SER A 28 7.42 6.17 35.72
CA SER A 28 6.87 7.40 35.17
C SER A 28 6.72 7.19 33.67
N THR A 29 5.51 6.88 33.20
CA THR A 29 5.17 7.08 31.80
C THR A 29 5.21 8.58 31.58
N GLU A 30 6.29 9.11 30.99
CA GLU A 30 6.20 10.41 30.33
C GLU A 30 5.01 10.33 29.38
N ALA A 31 4.00 11.16 29.60
CA ALA A 31 2.99 11.36 28.58
C ALA A 31 3.75 11.83 27.34
N ALA A 32 3.63 11.10 26.23
CA ALA A 32 4.19 11.54 24.97
C ALA A 32 3.61 12.92 24.67
N SER A 33 4.45 13.89 24.32
CA SER A 33 3.97 15.20 23.88
C SER A 33 2.92 15.01 22.78
N LEU A 34 1.95 15.92 22.69
CA LEU A 34 0.88 15.85 21.68
C LEU A 34 1.45 15.77 20.25
N GLY A 35 2.71 16.16 20.07
CA GLY A 35 3.41 16.13 18.80
C GLY A 35 2.78 17.07 17.80
N LEU A 36 2.24 18.20 18.28
CA LEU A 36 1.48 19.16 17.48
C LEU A 36 2.35 19.71 16.34
N ARG A 37 1.90 19.51 15.10
CA ARG A 37 2.59 19.98 13.90
C ARG A 37 2.02 21.30 13.43
N PHE A 38 2.80 22.08 12.69
CA PHE A 38 2.25 23.29 12.07
C PHE A 38 1.14 22.96 11.06
N PRO A 39 0.03 23.71 10.99
CA PRO A 39 -1.13 23.36 10.14
C PRO A 39 -0.93 23.67 8.64
N ALA A 40 0.26 23.43 8.09
CA ALA A 40 0.63 23.70 6.70
C ALA A 40 1.66 22.66 6.18
N PRO A 41 1.84 22.48 4.86
CA PRO A 41 2.81 21.52 4.32
C PRO A 41 4.23 21.71 4.85
N ALA A 42 4.93 20.60 5.08
CA ALA A 42 6.31 20.58 5.52
C ALA A 42 7.22 21.47 4.64
N GLY A 43 8.17 22.16 5.27
CA GLY A 43 9.12 23.07 4.63
C GLY A 43 8.61 24.50 4.39
N THR A 44 7.30 24.76 4.52
CA THR A 44 6.78 26.13 4.47
C THR A 44 7.23 26.94 5.69
N ARG A 45 7.55 28.23 5.50
CA ARG A 45 7.97 29.12 6.60
C ARG A 45 6.91 30.12 6.97
N TRP A 46 6.76 30.35 8.27
CA TRP A 46 5.67 31.14 8.83
C TRP A 46 6.15 32.03 9.97
N THR A 47 5.45 33.12 10.21
CA THR A 47 5.65 33.98 11.38
C THR A 47 4.30 34.35 12.01
N VAL A 48 4.37 34.85 13.23
CA VAL A 48 3.20 35.31 13.99
C VAL A 48 2.88 36.75 13.58
N ALA A 49 1.73 36.97 12.95
CA ALA A 49 1.23 38.31 12.63
C ALA A 49 0.51 38.95 13.83
N SER A 50 -0.22 38.13 14.58
CA SER A 50 -0.90 38.50 15.83
C SER A 50 -0.69 37.36 16.83
N GLY A 51 -0.14 37.68 17.98
CA GLY A 51 0.26 36.70 18.98
C GLY A 51 -0.65 36.66 20.19
N TYR A 52 -0.14 36.27 21.36
CA TYR A 52 -0.97 36.13 22.55
C TYR A 52 -1.55 37.48 23.01
N ASN A 53 -2.71 37.42 23.68
CA ASN A 53 -3.34 38.56 24.37
C ASN A 53 -3.64 39.78 23.47
N THR A 54 -3.91 39.60 22.18
CA THR A 54 -4.41 40.68 21.31
C THR A 54 -5.92 40.87 21.43
N ALA A 55 -6.45 42.01 20.99
CA ALA A 55 -7.88 42.31 21.10
C ALA A 55 -8.79 41.25 20.44
N THR A 56 -8.32 40.56 19.41
CA THR A 56 -9.03 39.45 18.75
C THR A 56 -8.89 38.12 19.51
N HIS A 57 -7.93 38.00 20.42
CA HIS A 57 -7.64 36.81 21.24
C HIS A 57 -8.11 36.97 22.69
N LEU A 58 -8.44 38.19 23.15
CA LEU A 58 -8.93 38.43 24.50
C LEU A 58 -10.30 37.75 24.73
N GLY A 59 -10.38 36.95 25.80
CA GLY A 59 -11.61 36.37 26.32
C GLY A 59 -11.92 34.94 25.86
N VAL A 60 -11.69 34.60 24.59
CA VAL A 60 -11.98 33.25 24.05
C VAL A 60 -10.72 32.38 24.04
N ASP A 61 -9.68 32.82 23.32
CA ASP A 61 -8.44 32.06 23.12
C ASP A 61 -7.19 32.96 23.33
N PRO A 62 -6.85 33.36 24.57
CA PRO A 62 -5.75 34.31 24.84
C PRO A 62 -4.38 33.85 24.34
N TYR A 63 -4.21 32.54 24.13
CA TYR A 63 -2.99 31.95 23.59
C TYR A 63 -3.10 31.56 22.10
N ALA A 64 -4.05 32.12 21.36
CA ALA A 64 -4.13 31.90 19.92
C ALA A 64 -3.01 32.62 19.16
N LEU A 65 -2.74 32.14 17.95
CA LEU A 65 -1.79 32.72 17.01
C LEU A 65 -2.47 32.95 15.66
N ASP A 66 -2.29 34.14 15.09
CA ASP A 66 -2.58 34.41 13.69
C ASP A 66 -1.27 34.29 12.88
N LEU A 67 -1.23 33.28 12.01
CA LEU A 67 -0.02 32.84 11.34
C LEU A 67 -0.04 33.20 9.86
N VAL A 68 1.04 33.82 9.38
CA VAL A 68 1.21 34.23 7.98
C VAL A 68 2.50 33.67 7.40
N ARG A 69 2.54 33.47 6.08
CA ARG A 69 3.73 33.01 5.36
C ARG A 69 4.86 34.03 5.49
N ALA A 70 6.07 33.53 5.73
CA ALA A 70 7.30 34.32 5.91
C ALA A 70 8.35 34.07 4.82
N ASP A 71 8.04 33.24 3.82
CA ASP A 71 8.92 32.87 2.70
C ASP A 71 8.58 33.59 1.39
N GLY A 72 7.77 34.65 1.43
CA GLY A 72 7.40 35.46 0.27
C GLY A 72 6.31 34.86 -0.62
N VAL A 73 5.75 33.71 -0.24
CA VAL A 73 4.57 33.12 -0.89
C VAL A 73 3.30 33.67 -0.23
N PRO A 74 2.23 33.99 -0.99
CA PRO A 74 0.96 34.41 -0.40
C PRO A 74 0.42 33.39 0.62
N THR A 75 -0.12 33.89 1.72
CA THR A 75 -0.74 33.04 2.75
C THR A 75 -2.02 32.38 2.23
N ALA A 76 -2.87 33.16 1.54
CA ALA A 76 -4.10 32.69 0.93
C ALA A 76 -3.88 31.50 -0.01
N GLY A 77 -4.80 30.53 0.01
CA GLY A 77 -4.74 29.35 -0.84
C GLY A 77 -3.70 28.30 -0.42
N THR A 78 -2.88 28.57 0.60
CA THR A 78 -1.98 27.55 1.16
C THR A 78 -2.79 26.35 1.65
N PRO A 79 -2.43 25.10 1.29
CA PRO A 79 -3.08 23.92 1.84
C PRO A 79 -3.01 23.91 3.37
N VAL A 80 -4.12 23.53 4.01
CA VAL A 80 -4.18 23.39 5.46
C VAL A 80 -4.20 21.91 5.79
N LEU A 81 -3.22 21.48 6.59
CA LEU A 81 -3.06 20.11 7.03
C LEU A 81 -3.44 19.99 8.51
N ALA A 82 -3.98 18.84 8.89
CA ALA A 82 -4.32 18.56 10.27
C ALA A 82 -3.04 18.57 11.14
N PRO A 83 -2.96 19.43 12.17
CA PRO A 83 -1.79 19.52 13.06
C PRO A 83 -1.72 18.36 14.06
N VAL A 84 -2.80 17.60 14.23
CA VAL A 84 -2.90 16.45 15.12
C VAL A 84 -3.93 15.45 14.58
N SER A 85 -3.80 14.18 14.95
CA SER A 85 -4.82 13.15 14.70
C SER A 85 -6.00 13.32 15.67
N GLY A 86 -7.21 13.03 15.21
CA GLY A 86 -8.40 13.16 16.04
C GLY A 86 -9.69 12.99 15.26
N THR A 87 -10.77 13.56 15.78
CA THR A 87 -12.07 13.59 15.11
C THR A 87 -12.44 15.01 14.75
N LEU A 88 -12.85 15.25 13.51
CA LEU A 88 -13.36 16.55 13.07
C LEU A 88 -14.73 16.79 13.70
N SER A 89 -14.82 17.66 14.69
CA SER A 89 -16.06 17.96 15.40
C SER A 89 -16.82 19.19 14.88
N GLY A 90 -16.12 20.05 14.13
CA GLY A 90 -16.64 21.25 13.48
C GLY A 90 -15.86 21.53 12.20
N GLY A 91 -16.46 22.27 11.27
CA GLY A 91 -16.00 22.42 9.88
C GLY A 91 -17.09 21.98 8.90
N GLY A 92 -17.13 22.57 7.71
CA GLY A 92 -18.13 22.31 6.65
C GLY A 92 -19.07 23.49 6.33
N THR A 93 -19.32 24.40 7.29
CA THR A 93 -20.15 25.62 7.08
C THR A 93 -19.66 26.88 7.85
N GLY A 94 -18.70 26.76 8.76
CA GLY A 94 -18.16 27.86 9.56
C GLY A 94 -16.78 28.35 9.08
N ASP A 95 -16.21 29.29 9.83
CA ASP A 95 -14.88 29.86 9.58
C ASP A 95 -13.73 29.00 10.12
N CYS A 96 -14.04 27.89 10.82
CA CYS A 96 -13.08 27.06 11.52
C CYS A 96 -13.30 25.55 11.35
N ALA A 97 -12.19 24.80 11.42
CA ALA A 97 -12.15 23.35 11.66
C ALA A 97 -11.72 23.07 13.11
N TRP A 98 -12.38 22.08 13.74
CA TRP A 98 -12.10 21.69 15.12
C TRP A 98 -11.73 20.21 15.20
N ILE A 99 -10.47 19.93 15.52
CA ILE A 99 -9.98 18.56 15.66
C ILE A 99 -9.95 18.21 17.15
N ARG A 100 -10.82 17.28 17.56
CA ARG A 100 -10.79 16.70 18.91
C ARG A 100 -9.78 15.58 18.96
N ALA A 101 -8.65 15.86 19.61
CA ALA A 101 -7.70 14.86 20.08
C ALA A 101 -8.10 14.36 21.47
N ASP A 102 -7.29 13.50 22.08
CA ASP A 102 -7.65 12.80 23.33
C ASP A 102 -7.95 13.77 24.49
N THR A 103 -7.06 14.75 24.74
CA THR A 103 -7.17 15.68 25.88
C THR A 103 -7.51 17.11 25.48
N VAL A 104 -7.37 17.45 24.20
CA VAL A 104 -7.52 18.83 23.69
C VAL A 104 -8.35 18.89 22.42
N THR A 105 -8.86 20.10 22.14
CA THR A 105 -9.40 20.48 20.84
C THR A 105 -8.46 21.49 20.19
N VAL A 106 -8.03 21.21 18.97
CA VAL A 106 -7.25 22.16 18.16
C VAL A 106 -8.20 22.90 17.22
N LEU A 107 -8.18 24.22 17.31
CA LEU A 107 -8.96 25.16 16.51
C LEU A 107 -8.11 25.71 15.36
N ILE A 108 -8.63 25.64 14.14
CA ILE A 108 -7.96 26.15 12.94
C ILE A 108 -8.99 26.98 12.17
N CYS A 109 -8.87 28.30 12.23
CA CYS A 109 -9.84 29.25 11.70
C CYS A 109 -9.30 30.03 10.50
N HIS A 110 -10.22 30.74 9.82
CA HIS A 110 -10.01 31.49 8.59
C HIS A 110 -9.59 30.62 7.41
N ILE A 111 -10.17 29.42 7.37
CA ILE A 111 -9.91 28.43 6.32
C ILE A 111 -11.19 28.07 5.58
N ILE A 112 -11.04 27.63 4.33
CA ILE A 112 -12.09 26.98 3.56
C ILE A 112 -11.86 25.48 3.70
N THR A 113 -12.72 24.80 4.47
CA THR A 113 -12.64 23.35 4.68
C THR A 113 -13.08 22.58 3.43
N ASP A 114 -12.42 21.47 3.14
CA ASP A 114 -12.80 20.60 2.02
C ASP A 114 -14.20 20.01 2.25
N ALA A 115 -15.11 20.20 1.28
CA ALA A 115 -16.50 19.75 1.37
C ALA A 115 -16.65 18.22 1.50
N ALA A 116 -15.61 17.47 1.15
CA ALA A 116 -15.56 16.01 1.21
C ALA A 116 -15.31 15.45 2.62
N ILE A 117 -15.16 16.29 3.66
CA ILE A 117 -14.86 15.85 5.02
C ILE A 117 -16.03 16.20 5.96
N PRO A 118 -17.01 15.30 6.14
CA PRO A 118 -18.12 15.50 7.07
C PRO A 118 -17.66 15.64 8.52
N ARG A 119 -18.47 16.29 9.36
CA ARG A 119 -18.30 16.22 10.82
C ARG A 119 -18.39 14.77 11.30
N GLY A 120 -17.62 14.45 12.34
CA GLY A 120 -17.45 13.09 12.85
C GLY A 120 -16.38 12.27 12.12
N THR A 121 -15.81 12.80 11.03
CA THR A 121 -14.74 12.11 10.30
C THR A 121 -13.48 12.01 11.17
N ARG A 122 -12.88 10.83 11.19
CA ARG A 122 -11.54 10.65 11.76
C ARG A 122 -10.51 11.26 10.83
N ILE A 123 -9.64 12.10 11.40
CA ILE A 123 -8.58 12.82 10.70
C ILE A 123 -7.24 12.37 11.25
N PHE A 124 -6.25 12.25 10.38
CA PHE A 124 -4.87 11.93 10.75
C PHE A 124 -4.00 13.18 10.66
N GLN A 125 -3.04 13.35 11.56
CA GLN A 125 -2.03 14.40 11.46
C GLN A 125 -1.38 14.37 10.07
N GLY A 126 -1.26 15.52 9.41
CA GLY A 126 -0.79 15.67 8.03
C GLY A 126 -1.87 15.52 6.96
N GLN A 127 -3.06 15.02 7.30
CA GLN A 127 -4.16 14.94 6.35
C GLN A 127 -4.62 16.35 5.95
N ARG A 128 -4.82 16.57 4.64
CA ARG A 128 -5.38 17.83 4.15
C ARG A 128 -6.84 17.99 4.60
N ILE A 129 -7.15 19.16 5.13
CA ILE A 129 -8.50 19.51 5.61
C ILE A 129 -9.09 20.75 4.92
N GLY A 130 -8.30 21.47 4.13
CA GLY A 130 -8.76 22.65 3.41
C GLY A 130 -7.65 23.52 2.85
N VAL A 131 -7.95 24.81 2.72
CA VAL A 131 -7.01 25.88 2.34
C VAL A 131 -7.22 27.13 3.17
N VAL A 132 -6.18 27.95 3.31
CA VAL A 132 -6.31 29.28 3.93
C VAL A 132 -7.21 30.17 3.06
N ALA A 133 -8.18 30.84 3.68
CA ALA A 133 -9.12 31.69 2.97
C ALA A 133 -8.43 32.95 2.38
N PRO A 134 -8.87 33.44 1.22
CA PRO A 134 -8.44 34.74 0.68
C PRO A 134 -8.73 35.90 1.62
N GLU A 135 -8.05 37.05 1.44
CA GLU A 135 -8.34 38.24 2.23
C GLU A 135 -9.82 38.65 2.18
N GLY A 136 -10.37 39.06 3.32
CA GLY A 136 -11.77 39.49 3.47
C GLY A 136 -12.80 38.35 3.52
N GLN A 137 -12.35 37.08 3.48
CA GLN A 137 -13.24 35.92 3.58
C GLN A 137 -13.11 35.22 4.93
N LYS A 138 -14.12 34.40 5.25
CA LYS A 138 -14.13 33.53 6.44
C LYS A 138 -13.75 34.24 7.75
N GLY A 139 -14.20 35.47 7.92
CA GLY A 139 -13.98 36.26 9.15
C GLY A 139 -12.55 36.75 9.37
N ASN A 140 -11.67 36.70 8.37
CA ASN A 140 -10.23 37.02 8.54
C ASN A 140 -9.88 38.53 8.53
N ASN A 141 -10.90 39.40 8.50
CA ASN A 141 -10.76 40.86 8.59
C ASN A 141 -9.76 41.49 7.61
N GLY A 142 -9.63 40.92 6.41
CA GLY A 142 -8.81 41.49 5.34
C GLY A 142 -7.35 41.02 5.32
N LEU A 143 -6.95 40.14 6.24
CA LEU A 143 -5.63 39.49 6.23
C LEU A 143 -5.81 37.98 6.07
N ALA A 144 -5.25 37.40 5.02
CA ALA A 144 -5.21 35.93 4.91
C ALA A 144 -4.21 35.36 5.92
N HIS A 145 -4.69 34.57 6.88
CA HIS A 145 -3.89 33.95 7.93
C HIS A 145 -4.55 32.65 8.41
N ILE A 146 -3.80 31.85 9.15
CA ILE A 146 -4.36 30.73 9.94
C ILE A 146 -4.45 31.21 11.39
N HIS A 147 -5.65 31.24 11.95
CA HIS A 147 -5.83 31.40 13.39
C HIS A 147 -5.81 30.03 14.05
N LEU A 148 -4.84 29.80 14.94
CA LEU A 148 -4.58 28.51 15.59
C LEU A 148 -4.69 28.63 17.10
N ALA A 149 -5.47 27.75 17.73
CA ALA A 149 -5.61 27.66 19.19
C ALA A 149 -5.68 26.21 19.67
N VAL A 150 -5.28 25.97 20.92
CA VAL A 150 -5.37 24.66 21.59
C VAL A 150 -6.13 24.84 22.90
N ASN A 151 -7.22 24.08 23.08
CA ASN A 151 -8.14 24.25 24.20
C ASN A 151 -8.41 22.91 24.92
N VAL A 152 -8.48 22.93 26.25
CA VAL A 152 -8.96 21.79 27.07
C VAL A 152 -10.42 21.98 27.45
N GLY A 153 -11.22 20.91 27.44
CA GLY A 153 -12.67 21.01 27.74
C GLY A 153 -13.54 21.38 26.53
N GLY A 154 -12.98 21.37 25.32
CA GLY A 154 -13.71 21.60 24.07
C GLY A 154 -13.59 23.03 23.53
N THR A 155 -14.57 23.45 22.74
CA THR A 155 -14.55 24.72 21.98
C THR A 155 -14.82 25.96 22.81
N SER A 156 -15.37 25.79 24.01
CA SER A 156 -15.51 26.84 25.05
C SER A 156 -14.60 26.53 26.24
N GLY A 157 -13.53 25.78 25.95
CA GLY A 157 -12.57 25.28 26.91
C GLY A 157 -11.56 26.33 27.36
N THR A 158 -10.65 25.93 28.24
CA THR A 158 -9.53 26.80 28.64
C THR A 158 -8.44 26.75 27.57
N SER A 159 -8.05 27.92 27.08
CA SER A 159 -6.94 28.06 26.15
C SER A 159 -5.61 27.68 26.79
N LEU A 160 -4.78 26.98 26.04
CA LEU A 160 -3.46 26.53 26.45
C LEU A 160 -2.37 27.24 25.62
N PRO A 161 -1.24 27.61 26.24
CA PRO A 161 -0.07 28.05 25.49
C PRO A 161 0.52 26.90 24.67
N PHE A 162 1.17 27.22 23.55
CA PHE A 162 1.98 26.28 22.77
C PHE A 162 3.31 25.96 23.47
N ASP A 163 3.23 25.37 24.65
CA ASP A 163 4.38 25.05 25.52
C ASP A 163 4.22 23.65 26.13
N GLY A 164 5.30 23.10 26.69
CA GLY A 164 5.31 21.75 27.27
C GLY A 164 4.87 20.69 26.25
N ASP A 165 3.79 19.97 26.54
CA ASP A 165 3.28 18.92 25.65
C ASP A 165 2.64 19.46 24.35
N TYR A 166 2.44 20.77 24.24
CA TYR A 166 1.70 21.43 23.17
C TYR A 166 2.56 22.33 22.27
N THR A 167 3.89 22.22 22.34
CA THR A 167 4.80 22.98 21.46
C THR A 167 4.42 22.81 19.99
N LEU A 168 4.46 23.90 19.21
CA LEU A 168 4.14 23.88 17.78
C LEU A 168 5.39 23.54 16.98
N ASP A 169 5.44 22.35 16.37
CA ASP A 169 6.65 21.82 15.73
C ASP A 169 7.88 21.82 16.65
N GLY A 170 7.67 21.58 17.94
CA GLY A 170 8.74 21.60 18.94
C GLY A 170 9.20 23.00 19.37
N VAL A 171 8.60 24.07 18.83
CA VAL A 171 8.88 25.45 19.24
C VAL A 171 8.00 25.80 20.44
N PRO A 172 8.58 26.10 21.62
CA PRO A 172 7.83 26.51 22.79
C PRO A 172 7.49 28.01 22.75
N LEU A 173 6.24 28.33 23.09
CA LEU A 173 5.73 29.67 23.32
C LEU A 173 5.04 29.72 24.69
N PRO A 174 5.81 29.89 25.78
CA PRO A 174 5.31 29.89 27.14
C PRO A 174 4.19 30.91 27.38
N ALA A 175 3.36 30.67 28.40
CA ALA A 175 2.35 31.64 28.78
C ALA A 175 2.99 32.98 29.20
N THR A 176 2.40 34.08 28.71
CA THR A 176 2.78 35.45 29.06
C THR A 176 1.53 36.33 29.06
N THR A 177 1.58 37.43 29.80
CA THR A 177 0.53 38.46 29.83
C THR A 177 0.82 39.64 28.90
N GLU A 178 1.97 39.63 28.21
CA GLU A 178 2.34 40.70 27.28
C GLU A 178 1.33 40.77 26.13
N PRO A 179 0.82 41.99 25.82
CA PRO A 179 -0.02 42.19 24.65
C PRO A 179 0.72 41.90 23.35
N ASN A 180 0.11 41.14 22.46
CA ASN A 180 0.67 40.74 21.16
C ASN A 180 2.01 40.00 21.26
N ALA A 181 2.21 39.21 22.31
CA ALA A 181 3.46 38.50 22.52
C ALA A 181 3.79 37.57 21.34
N TYR A 182 5.07 37.43 21.00
CA TYR A 182 5.61 36.62 19.90
C TYR A 182 5.39 37.14 18.47
N SER A 183 4.60 38.20 18.29
CA SER A 183 4.39 38.84 16.98
C SER A 183 5.72 39.23 16.32
N GLY A 184 5.96 38.75 15.10
CA GLY A 184 7.17 38.98 14.30
C GLY A 184 8.49 38.44 14.87
N ALA A 185 8.50 37.94 16.11
CA ALA A 185 9.71 37.47 16.79
C ALA A 185 10.03 36.00 16.51
N VAL A 186 9.02 35.22 16.11
CA VAL A 186 9.13 33.77 15.93
C VAL A 186 8.93 33.40 14.46
N THR A 187 9.84 32.58 13.94
CA THR A 187 9.68 31.93 12.64
C THR A 187 9.54 30.43 12.83
N PHE A 188 8.53 29.83 12.22
CA PHE A 188 8.34 28.39 12.17
C PHE A 188 8.74 27.86 10.81
N THR A 189 9.25 26.63 10.76
CA THR A 189 9.30 25.83 9.54
C THR A 189 8.43 24.61 9.78
N SER A 190 7.38 24.46 8.98
CA SER A 190 6.44 23.35 9.17
C SER A 190 7.16 22.01 9.02
N THR A 191 6.87 21.06 9.90
CA THR A 191 7.27 19.65 9.79
C THR A 191 6.11 18.71 9.44
N ASN A 192 4.95 19.27 9.11
CA ASN A 192 3.73 18.52 8.84
C ASN A 192 3.74 17.93 7.41
N ASP A 193 4.24 16.71 7.28
CA ASP A 193 4.36 16.01 6.02
C ASP A 193 3.07 15.21 5.71
N PRO A 194 2.33 15.53 4.63
CA PRO A 194 1.14 14.78 4.26
C PRO A 194 1.42 13.32 3.89
N ALA A 195 2.66 12.96 3.53
CA ALA A 195 3.04 11.56 3.28
C ALA A 195 3.00 10.70 4.55
N LEU A 196 3.21 11.29 5.73
CA LEU A 196 3.12 10.61 7.03
C LEU A 196 1.67 10.39 7.49
N ALA A 197 0.71 11.04 6.84
CA ALA A 197 -0.73 10.87 7.09
C ALA A 197 -1.35 9.67 6.34
N ALA A 198 -0.55 8.98 5.50
CA ALA A 198 -0.94 7.75 4.85
C ALA A 198 -0.20 6.59 5.51
N LEU A 199 -0.97 5.56 5.90
CA LEU A 199 -0.37 4.30 6.33
C LEU A 199 0.51 3.77 5.19
N GLN A 200 1.75 3.45 5.50
CA GLN A 200 2.61 2.75 4.54
C GLN A 200 2.27 1.26 4.56
N VAL A 201 1.90 0.75 3.40
CA VAL A 201 1.70 -0.68 3.14
C VAL A 201 2.47 -1.04 1.89
N THR A 202 3.05 -2.22 1.86
CA THR A 202 3.80 -2.74 0.72
C THR A 202 3.18 -4.07 0.31
N ALA A 203 2.75 -4.18 -0.94
CA ALA A 203 2.40 -5.45 -1.55
C ALA A 203 3.69 -6.25 -1.78
N GLY A 204 3.58 -7.58 -1.73
CA GLY A 204 4.70 -8.47 -2.05
C GLY A 204 5.20 -8.26 -3.48
N GLU A 205 6.34 -8.85 -3.78
CA GLU A 205 6.96 -8.74 -5.11
C GLU A 205 6.06 -9.25 -6.24
N ASP A 206 6.25 -8.69 -7.42
CA ASP A 206 5.63 -9.16 -8.66
C ASP A 206 6.01 -10.61 -8.94
N GLN A 207 5.05 -11.38 -9.47
CA GLN A 207 5.20 -12.82 -9.63
C GLN A 207 5.11 -13.24 -11.10
N LEU A 208 6.03 -14.11 -11.51
CA LEU A 208 5.94 -14.87 -12.76
C LEU A 208 5.53 -16.32 -12.44
N VAL A 209 4.35 -16.72 -12.88
CA VAL A 209 3.73 -18.01 -12.51
C VAL A 209 3.31 -18.80 -13.73
N ASP A 210 3.29 -20.13 -13.64
CA ASP A 210 2.79 -20.98 -14.72
C ASP A 210 1.25 -21.00 -14.75
N PRO A 211 0.62 -21.28 -15.90
CA PRO A 211 -0.84 -21.45 -15.99
C PRO A 211 -1.36 -22.43 -14.94
N ARG A 212 -2.50 -22.09 -14.31
CA ARG A 212 -3.16 -22.90 -13.25
C ARG A 212 -2.35 -23.06 -11.95
N GLN A 213 -1.21 -22.40 -11.81
CA GLN A 213 -0.46 -22.38 -10.56
C GLN A 213 -1.26 -21.66 -9.46
N ARG A 214 -1.17 -22.16 -8.21
CA ARG A 214 -1.68 -21.43 -7.04
C ARG A 214 -0.76 -20.26 -6.73
N VAL A 215 -1.35 -19.08 -6.61
CA VAL A 215 -0.67 -17.81 -6.32
C VAL A 215 -1.03 -17.36 -4.91
N THR A 216 -0.05 -16.82 -4.18
CA THR A 216 -0.24 -16.18 -2.88
C THR A 216 0.29 -14.76 -2.94
N LEU A 217 -0.58 -13.79 -2.70
CA LEU A 217 -0.25 -12.38 -2.52
C LEU A 217 -0.06 -12.12 -1.02
N THR A 218 0.92 -11.31 -0.68
CA THR A 218 1.23 -10.89 0.69
C THR A 218 1.27 -9.38 0.76
N ALA A 219 0.97 -8.82 1.92
CA ALA A 219 1.16 -7.41 2.22
C ALA A 219 1.91 -7.27 3.52
N ASP A 220 2.71 -6.21 3.63
CA ASP A 220 3.36 -5.84 4.86
C ASP A 220 3.12 -4.38 5.23
N SER A 221 3.08 -4.12 6.53
CA SER A 221 2.91 -2.81 7.11
C SER A 221 3.26 -2.89 8.60
N ALA A 222 3.95 -1.86 9.09
CA ALA A 222 4.34 -1.74 10.50
C ALA A 222 3.15 -1.44 11.42
N THR A 223 2.17 -0.65 10.94
CA THR A 223 1.05 -0.17 11.76
C THR A 223 -0.33 -0.53 11.19
N GLY A 224 -0.39 -1.29 10.09
CA GLY A 224 -1.63 -1.73 9.47
C GLY A 224 -2.35 -2.80 10.29
N THR A 225 -3.62 -2.56 10.64
CA THR A 225 -4.46 -3.41 11.49
C THR A 225 -5.54 -4.16 10.72
N SER A 226 -5.98 -3.67 9.55
CA SER A 226 -6.91 -4.38 8.67
C SER A 226 -6.44 -4.30 7.22
N TYR A 227 -6.83 -5.28 6.39
CA TYR A 227 -6.34 -5.45 5.03
C TYR A 227 -7.48 -5.94 4.12
N SER A 228 -7.52 -5.41 2.89
CA SER A 228 -8.43 -5.83 1.83
C SER A 228 -7.68 -5.94 0.52
N TRP A 229 -7.99 -6.98 -0.27
CA TRP A 229 -7.36 -7.24 -1.57
C TRP A 229 -8.38 -7.13 -2.70
N THR A 230 -8.04 -6.42 -3.76
CA THR A 230 -8.93 -6.25 -4.91
C THR A 230 -8.16 -6.48 -6.20
N GLN A 231 -8.76 -7.20 -7.15
CA GLN A 231 -8.22 -7.28 -8.50
C GLN A 231 -8.57 -6.00 -9.25
N VAL A 232 -7.56 -5.36 -9.83
CA VAL A 232 -7.68 -4.08 -10.55
C VAL A 232 -7.81 -4.32 -12.05
N SER A 233 -7.06 -5.27 -12.60
CA SER A 233 -7.05 -5.55 -14.05
C SER A 233 -6.68 -7.00 -14.38
N GLY A 234 -6.81 -7.36 -15.66
CA GLY A 234 -6.53 -8.70 -16.19
C GLY A 234 -7.72 -9.66 -16.12
N PRO A 235 -7.55 -10.93 -16.54
CA PRO A 235 -8.59 -11.95 -16.46
C PRO A 235 -9.09 -12.14 -15.03
N THR A 236 -10.40 -12.12 -14.81
CA THR A 236 -11.00 -12.24 -13.47
C THR A 236 -10.68 -13.58 -12.80
N VAL A 237 -10.22 -13.54 -11.55
CA VAL A 237 -9.93 -14.71 -10.74
C VAL A 237 -10.71 -14.70 -9.42
N ALA A 238 -11.00 -15.89 -8.89
CA ALA A 238 -11.62 -16.03 -7.58
C ALA A 238 -10.57 -15.87 -6.47
N LEU A 239 -10.62 -14.75 -5.74
CA LEU A 239 -9.72 -14.44 -4.62
C LEU A 239 -10.25 -14.97 -3.28
N THR A 240 -9.43 -15.75 -2.59
CA THR A 240 -9.63 -16.10 -1.17
C THR A 240 -8.76 -15.21 -0.31
N ARG A 241 -9.34 -14.44 0.62
CA ARG A 241 -8.64 -13.37 1.37
C ARG A 241 -8.55 -13.72 2.85
N SER A 242 -7.42 -13.41 3.48
CA SER A 242 -7.19 -13.63 4.91
C SER A 242 -6.19 -12.61 5.45
N GLY A 243 -6.69 -11.44 5.88
CA GLY A 243 -5.85 -10.36 6.41
C GLY A 243 -4.76 -9.94 5.41
N LYS A 244 -3.49 -10.04 5.81
CA LYS A 244 -2.33 -9.69 4.98
C LYS A 244 -2.19 -10.53 3.70
N THR A 245 -2.91 -11.66 3.56
CA THR A 245 -2.75 -12.55 2.42
C THR A 245 -4.01 -12.66 1.55
N ALA A 246 -3.80 -12.91 0.26
CA ALA A 246 -4.84 -13.36 -0.65
C ALA A 246 -4.30 -14.48 -1.55
N THR A 247 -5.14 -15.43 -1.93
CA THR A 247 -4.76 -16.55 -2.81
C THR A 247 -5.74 -16.73 -3.95
N PHE A 248 -5.25 -17.20 -5.10
CA PHE A 248 -6.05 -17.57 -6.27
C PHE A 248 -5.31 -18.60 -7.13
N THR A 249 -5.96 -19.09 -8.17
CA THR A 249 -5.36 -19.94 -9.20
C THR A 249 -5.15 -19.12 -10.48
N ALA A 250 -3.91 -19.07 -10.98
CA ALA A 250 -3.57 -18.33 -12.20
C ALA A 250 -4.42 -18.79 -13.40
N PRO A 251 -4.90 -17.88 -14.26
CA PRO A 251 -5.72 -18.25 -15.40
C PRO A 251 -4.93 -19.08 -16.40
N ASP A 252 -5.65 -19.88 -17.19
CA ASP A 252 -5.07 -20.63 -18.31
C ASP A 252 -4.94 -19.74 -19.55
N SER A 253 -4.20 -18.64 -19.40
CA SER A 253 -4.01 -17.61 -20.41
C SER A 253 -2.54 -17.19 -20.42
N PRO A 254 -1.68 -17.93 -21.13
CA PRO A 254 -0.25 -17.63 -21.20
C PRO A 254 0.02 -16.18 -21.63
N GLY A 255 0.90 -15.49 -20.91
CA GLY A 255 1.23 -14.09 -21.17
C GLY A 255 0.24 -13.08 -20.57
N ALA A 256 -0.85 -13.54 -19.94
CA ALA A 256 -1.77 -12.65 -19.25
C ALA A 256 -1.09 -11.93 -18.09
N VAL A 257 -1.51 -10.69 -17.86
CA VAL A 257 -1.04 -9.83 -16.78
C VAL A 257 -2.25 -9.50 -15.91
N LEU A 258 -2.13 -9.75 -14.61
CA LEU A 258 -3.13 -9.44 -13.61
C LEU A 258 -2.53 -8.43 -12.63
N GLN A 259 -3.29 -7.40 -12.27
CA GLN A 259 -2.89 -6.44 -11.26
C GLN A 259 -3.82 -6.53 -10.06
N PHE A 260 -3.25 -6.53 -8.86
CA PHE A 260 -3.97 -6.56 -7.60
C PHE A 260 -3.56 -5.37 -6.73
N GLN A 261 -4.49 -4.85 -5.95
CA GLN A 261 -4.24 -3.81 -4.95
C GLN A 261 -4.55 -4.35 -3.56
N VAL A 262 -3.64 -4.10 -2.62
CA VAL A 262 -3.96 -4.16 -1.18
C VAL A 262 -4.33 -2.78 -0.70
N SER A 263 -5.36 -2.69 0.14
CA SER A 263 -5.64 -1.54 0.98
C SER A 263 -5.56 -1.96 2.44
N ALA A 264 -4.71 -1.28 3.21
CA ALA A 264 -4.59 -1.48 4.65
C ALA A 264 -5.11 -0.26 5.42
N THR A 265 -5.69 -0.48 6.59
CA THR A 265 -6.06 0.60 7.52
C THR A 265 -5.23 0.50 8.79
N GLY A 266 -4.82 1.62 9.37
CA GLY A 266 -4.04 1.66 10.61
C GLY A 266 -4.22 2.99 11.36
N PRO A 267 -3.53 3.17 12.50
CA PRO A 267 -3.60 4.40 13.31
C PRO A 267 -3.19 5.67 12.57
N SER A 268 -2.40 5.53 11.50
CA SER A 268 -1.93 6.63 10.64
C SER A 268 -2.73 6.76 9.35
N GLY A 269 -3.88 6.09 9.21
CA GLY A 269 -4.76 6.23 8.04
C GLY A 269 -4.85 4.99 7.17
N VAL A 270 -5.10 5.23 5.88
CA VAL A 270 -5.25 4.17 4.87
C VAL A 270 -4.01 4.16 3.97
N GLY A 271 -3.51 2.97 3.71
CA GLY A 271 -2.41 2.72 2.78
C GLY A 271 -2.90 1.86 1.63
N VAL A 272 -2.36 2.08 0.44
CA VAL A 272 -2.61 1.20 -0.71
C VAL A 272 -1.30 0.89 -1.42
N ASP A 273 -1.19 -0.31 -1.97
CA ASP A 273 -0.11 -0.70 -2.86
C ASP A 273 -0.56 -1.77 -3.85
N THR A 274 0.17 -1.97 -4.94
CA THR A 274 -0.18 -2.91 -6.00
C THR A 274 0.92 -3.93 -6.28
N VAL A 275 0.51 -5.11 -6.76
CA VAL A 275 1.39 -6.18 -7.25
C VAL A 275 0.91 -6.71 -8.60
N GLU A 276 1.85 -6.99 -9.50
CA GLU A 276 1.61 -7.64 -10.79
C GLU A 276 1.83 -9.15 -10.68
N VAL A 277 0.92 -9.92 -11.28
CA VAL A 277 1.12 -11.35 -11.54
C VAL A 277 1.08 -11.59 -13.03
N ARG A 278 2.21 -12.01 -13.59
CA ARG A 278 2.35 -12.38 -14.99
C ARG A 278 2.28 -13.89 -15.14
N VAL A 279 1.36 -14.37 -15.96
CA VAL A 279 1.31 -15.77 -16.35
C VAL A 279 2.38 -15.99 -17.42
N ARG A 280 3.26 -16.97 -17.20
CA ARG A 280 4.35 -17.30 -18.12
C ARG A 280 3.78 -17.53 -19.52
N GLY A 281 4.28 -16.75 -20.47
CA GLY A 281 3.92 -16.88 -21.87
C GLY A 281 4.58 -18.10 -22.51
N VAL A 282 4.00 -18.56 -23.62
CA VAL A 282 4.68 -19.47 -24.53
C VAL A 282 5.64 -18.63 -25.38
N ALA A 283 6.88 -19.09 -25.58
CA ALA A 283 7.83 -18.40 -26.46
C ALA A 283 7.20 -18.23 -27.86
N PRO A 284 7.29 -17.02 -28.47
CA PRO A 284 6.71 -16.80 -29.78
C PRO A 284 7.36 -17.70 -30.82
N ILE A 285 6.54 -18.27 -31.69
CA ILE A 285 7.02 -19.09 -32.80
C ILE A 285 7.68 -18.15 -33.84
N PRO A 286 8.95 -18.38 -34.24
CA PRO A 286 9.57 -17.61 -35.31
C PRO A 286 8.76 -17.69 -36.60
N VAL A 287 8.52 -16.55 -37.27
CA VAL A 287 7.70 -16.49 -38.50
C VAL A 287 8.19 -17.46 -39.58
N ALA A 288 9.52 -17.64 -39.69
CA ALA A 288 10.13 -18.57 -40.63
C ALA A 288 9.83 -20.06 -40.33
N GLN A 289 9.47 -20.40 -39.08
CA GLN A 289 9.20 -21.76 -38.62
C GLN A 289 7.70 -22.08 -38.56
N ARG A 290 6.85 -21.07 -38.36
CA ARG A 290 5.41 -21.24 -38.15
C ARG A 290 4.77 -22.05 -39.28
N GLY A 291 4.03 -23.09 -38.90
CA GLY A 291 3.28 -23.95 -39.81
C GLY A 291 4.12 -24.84 -40.72
N ARG A 292 5.42 -25.00 -40.45
CA ARG A 292 6.33 -25.81 -41.27
C ARG A 292 6.90 -26.99 -40.51
N ILE A 293 7.19 -28.06 -41.23
CA ILE A 293 8.13 -29.07 -40.76
C ILE A 293 9.55 -28.49 -40.91
N VAL A 294 10.22 -28.28 -39.78
CA VAL A 294 11.55 -27.63 -39.72
C VAL A 294 12.70 -28.64 -39.66
N SER A 295 12.40 -29.92 -39.44
CA SER A 295 13.37 -31.02 -39.51
C SER A 295 12.68 -32.35 -39.80
N GLY A 296 13.38 -33.26 -40.45
CA GLY A 296 12.83 -34.53 -40.93
C GLY A 296 12.07 -34.39 -42.26
N ILE A 297 11.66 -35.52 -42.82
CA ILE A 297 10.92 -35.60 -44.08
C ILE A 297 9.64 -36.40 -43.83
N VAL A 298 8.49 -35.80 -44.13
CA VAL A 298 7.20 -36.49 -44.12
C VAL A 298 7.12 -37.40 -45.36
N GLN A 299 7.02 -38.70 -45.16
CA GLN A 299 6.83 -39.67 -46.24
C GLN A 299 5.37 -39.65 -46.69
N ALA A 300 5.13 -39.64 -48.01
CA ALA A 300 3.77 -39.57 -48.56
C ALA A 300 2.92 -40.83 -48.22
N ASP A 301 3.57 -41.97 -48.02
CA ASP A 301 2.97 -43.21 -47.54
C ASP A 301 3.93 -43.85 -46.53
N GLY A 302 3.57 -43.81 -45.25
CA GLY A 302 4.40 -44.37 -44.17
C GLY A 302 4.44 -43.54 -42.91
N LEU A 303 5.43 -43.84 -42.06
CA LEU A 303 5.69 -43.20 -40.77
C LEU A 303 6.98 -42.37 -40.84
N SER A 304 6.92 -41.15 -40.31
CA SER A 304 8.03 -40.22 -40.22
C SER A 304 8.21 -39.70 -38.80
N LEU A 305 9.46 -39.46 -38.41
CA LEU A 305 9.80 -38.62 -37.26
C LEU A 305 10.20 -37.24 -37.78
N VAL A 306 9.54 -36.19 -37.29
CA VAL A 306 9.74 -34.82 -37.74
C VAL A 306 9.72 -33.84 -36.58
N MET A 307 10.22 -32.63 -36.84
CA MET A 307 10.10 -31.49 -35.95
C MET A 307 9.13 -30.48 -36.58
N PHE A 308 8.03 -30.16 -35.90
CA PHE A 308 7.14 -29.09 -36.32
C PHE A 308 7.60 -27.76 -35.73
N GLY A 309 7.68 -26.73 -36.57
CA GLY A 309 8.10 -25.39 -36.19
C GLY A 309 7.09 -24.65 -35.31
N GLY A 310 5.93 -25.24 -35.00
CA GLY A 310 4.88 -24.68 -34.16
C GLY A 310 3.78 -23.99 -34.97
N GLY A 311 2.61 -23.79 -34.36
CA GLY A 311 1.44 -23.18 -35.00
C GLY A 311 0.15 -23.87 -34.64
N THR A 312 -0.91 -23.62 -35.40
CA THR A 312 -2.23 -24.24 -35.20
C THR A 312 -2.28 -25.67 -35.74
N ASN A 313 -3.29 -26.45 -35.33
CA ASN A 313 -3.54 -27.78 -35.89
C ASN A 313 -3.77 -27.75 -37.41
N ALA A 314 -4.42 -26.69 -37.93
CA ALA A 314 -4.63 -26.53 -39.36
C ALA A 314 -3.30 -26.34 -40.11
N GLU A 315 -2.41 -25.50 -39.58
CA GLU A 315 -1.08 -25.29 -40.14
C GLU A 315 -0.21 -26.55 -40.06
N LEU A 316 -0.35 -27.35 -39.00
CA LEU A 316 0.32 -28.65 -38.93
C LEU A 316 -0.12 -29.57 -40.08
N VAL A 317 -1.42 -29.67 -40.35
CA VAL A 317 -1.94 -30.50 -41.45
C VAL A 317 -1.45 -30.00 -42.80
N THR A 318 -1.48 -28.69 -43.04
CA THR A 318 -0.94 -28.08 -44.27
C THR A 318 0.56 -28.32 -44.41
N GLY A 319 1.33 -28.09 -43.34
CA GLY A 319 2.78 -28.21 -43.35
C GLY A 319 3.29 -29.64 -43.51
N ALA A 320 2.53 -30.63 -43.02
CA ALA A 320 2.84 -32.04 -43.21
C ALA A 320 2.54 -32.55 -44.62
N ALA A 321 1.66 -31.87 -45.37
CA ALA A 321 1.27 -32.22 -46.74
C ALA A 321 0.73 -33.66 -46.94
N CYS A 322 0.28 -34.33 -45.87
CA CYS A 322 -0.39 -35.64 -45.98
C CYS A 322 -1.79 -35.52 -46.60
N GLY A 323 -2.53 -34.43 -46.29
CA GLY A 323 -3.99 -34.35 -46.43
C GLY A 323 -4.73 -34.62 -45.12
N THR A 324 -6.00 -34.20 -45.01
CA THR A 324 -6.76 -34.29 -43.74
C THR A 324 -7.24 -35.70 -43.40
N THR A 325 -7.52 -36.54 -44.40
CA THR A 325 -8.08 -37.90 -44.25
C THR A 325 -7.02 -38.98 -44.06
N SER A 326 -5.77 -38.67 -44.39
CA SER A 326 -4.61 -39.57 -44.43
C SER A 326 -3.66 -39.36 -43.25
N ALA A 327 -3.72 -38.20 -42.61
CA ALA A 327 -2.78 -37.82 -41.57
C ALA A 327 -3.14 -38.39 -40.20
N THR A 328 -2.13 -38.83 -39.45
CA THR A 328 -2.20 -38.97 -38.00
C THR A 328 -0.91 -38.47 -37.38
N PHE A 329 -1.02 -37.74 -36.29
CA PHE A 329 0.10 -37.13 -35.58
C PHE A 329 0.15 -37.66 -34.16
N TRP A 330 1.35 -37.86 -33.63
CA TRP A 330 1.56 -38.17 -32.22
C TRP A 330 2.70 -37.35 -31.64
N VAL A 331 2.51 -36.84 -30.43
CA VAL A 331 3.56 -36.23 -29.60
C VAL A 331 3.65 -36.97 -28.27
N THR A 332 4.73 -36.73 -27.53
CA THR A 332 4.86 -37.26 -26.18
C THR A 332 4.51 -36.19 -25.13
N VAL A 333 3.68 -36.57 -24.15
CA VAL A 333 3.36 -35.76 -22.97
C VAL A 333 3.54 -36.64 -21.75
N ALA A 334 4.39 -36.23 -20.81
CA ALA A 334 4.69 -37.02 -19.61
C ALA A 334 5.02 -38.51 -19.91
N GLY A 335 5.78 -38.76 -20.98
CA GLY A 335 6.21 -40.10 -21.39
C GLY A 335 5.16 -40.95 -22.14
N ARG A 336 3.95 -40.44 -22.37
CA ARG A 336 2.90 -41.14 -23.15
C ARG A 336 2.70 -40.48 -24.52
N PHE A 337 2.31 -41.27 -25.53
CA PHE A 337 1.84 -40.69 -26.78
C PHE A 337 0.41 -40.17 -26.65
N ILE A 338 0.18 -38.97 -27.17
CA ILE A 338 -1.15 -38.41 -27.42
C ILE A 338 -1.30 -38.16 -28.91
N GLY A 339 -2.49 -38.42 -29.45
CA GLY A 339 -2.74 -38.44 -30.89
C GLY A 339 -3.61 -37.29 -31.39
N TYR A 340 -3.40 -36.89 -32.64
CA TYR A 340 -4.30 -36.03 -33.40
C TYR A 340 -4.61 -36.65 -34.76
N ILE A 341 -5.89 -36.88 -35.00
CA ILE A 341 -6.43 -37.39 -36.27
C ILE A 341 -7.36 -36.30 -36.83
N PRO A 342 -6.94 -35.55 -37.87
CA PRO A 342 -7.72 -34.41 -38.38
C PRO A 342 -9.11 -34.79 -38.87
N ALA A 343 -9.27 -35.99 -39.45
CA ALA A 343 -10.55 -36.51 -39.94
C ALA A 343 -11.37 -37.29 -38.89
N ALA A 344 -10.99 -37.26 -37.61
CA ALA A 344 -11.74 -37.96 -36.58
C ALA A 344 -13.14 -37.34 -36.40
N LEU A 345 -14.18 -38.16 -36.58
CA LEU A 345 -15.58 -37.75 -36.39
C LEU A 345 -16.01 -37.75 -34.91
N VAL A 346 -15.25 -38.44 -34.06
CA VAL A 346 -15.53 -38.55 -32.62
C VAL A 346 -14.63 -37.57 -31.86
N PRO A 347 -15.18 -36.52 -31.21
CA PRO A 347 -14.38 -35.48 -30.54
C PRO A 347 -13.41 -36.03 -29.48
N ALA A 348 -13.80 -37.11 -28.80
CA ALA A 348 -12.98 -37.76 -27.77
C ALA A 348 -11.60 -38.21 -28.28
N VAL A 349 -11.46 -38.51 -29.58
CA VAL A 349 -10.20 -38.94 -30.20
C VAL A 349 -9.11 -37.87 -30.07
N ASN A 350 -9.48 -36.59 -30.23
CA ASN A 350 -8.55 -35.46 -30.18
C ASN A 350 -8.63 -34.69 -28.86
N ALA A 351 -9.42 -35.14 -27.87
CA ALA A 351 -9.71 -34.38 -26.66
C ALA A 351 -8.45 -34.10 -25.83
N GLU A 352 -7.59 -35.10 -25.64
CA GLU A 352 -6.33 -34.94 -24.91
C GLU A 352 -5.35 -34.02 -25.65
N TRP A 353 -5.24 -34.15 -26.98
CA TRP A 353 -4.44 -33.24 -27.81
C TRP A 353 -4.92 -31.80 -27.70
N ASN A 354 -6.23 -31.56 -27.83
CA ASN A 354 -6.79 -30.22 -27.75
C ASN A 354 -6.69 -29.63 -26.34
N ALA A 355 -6.73 -30.47 -25.30
CA ALA A 355 -6.46 -30.03 -23.93
C ALA A 355 -4.97 -29.65 -23.73
N GLN A 356 -4.06 -30.35 -24.40
CA GLN A 356 -2.63 -30.06 -24.37
C GLN A 356 -2.25 -28.81 -25.19
N PHE A 357 -2.88 -28.62 -26.35
CA PHE A 357 -2.63 -27.53 -27.29
C PHE A 357 -3.92 -26.76 -27.59
N PRO A 358 -4.48 -26.02 -26.62
CA PRO A 358 -5.77 -25.37 -26.78
C PRO A 358 -5.74 -24.22 -27.79
N THR A 359 -4.56 -23.62 -28.02
CA THR A 359 -4.38 -22.46 -28.91
C THR A 359 -3.37 -22.71 -30.01
N ALA A 360 -2.19 -23.24 -29.67
CA ALA A 360 -1.12 -23.54 -30.61
C ALA A 360 -0.19 -24.64 -30.08
N ILE A 361 0.44 -25.34 -31.02
CA ILE A 361 1.53 -26.27 -30.77
C ILE A 361 2.83 -25.45 -30.65
N PRO A 362 3.64 -25.64 -29.59
CA PRO A 362 4.91 -24.93 -29.40
C PRO A 362 5.89 -25.12 -30.57
N ALA A 363 6.81 -24.18 -30.72
CA ALA A 363 7.88 -24.28 -31.69
C ALA A 363 8.80 -25.48 -31.41
N ASN A 364 9.35 -26.07 -32.47
CA ASN A 364 10.24 -27.23 -32.40
C ASN A 364 9.64 -28.41 -31.62
N THR A 365 8.36 -28.71 -31.86
CA THR A 365 7.69 -29.86 -31.25
C THR A 365 8.05 -31.13 -32.03
N PRO A 366 8.74 -32.11 -31.43
CA PRO A 366 9.02 -33.39 -32.07
C PRO A 366 7.75 -34.23 -32.14
N MET A 367 7.49 -34.84 -33.30
CA MET A 367 6.29 -35.63 -33.51
C MET A 367 6.51 -36.78 -34.48
N VAL A 368 5.73 -37.85 -34.28
CA VAL A 368 5.56 -38.92 -35.26
C VAL A 368 4.39 -38.56 -36.15
N VAL A 369 4.57 -38.69 -37.46
CA VAL A 369 3.55 -38.42 -38.47
C VAL A 369 3.36 -39.67 -39.29
N ARG A 370 2.09 -40.02 -39.55
CA ARG A 370 1.71 -41.02 -40.53
C ARG A 370 0.92 -40.36 -41.65
N CYS A 371 1.31 -40.59 -42.90
CA CYS A 371 0.46 -40.37 -44.06
C CYS A 371 0.06 -41.74 -44.65
N ARG A 372 -1.18 -41.87 -45.15
CA ARG A 372 -1.68 -43.07 -45.83
C ARG A 372 -2.65 -42.73 -46.95
#